data_AF-A0A7T5E484-F1
#
_entry.id   AF-A0A7T5E484-F1
#
_cell.length_a   1.000
_cell.length_b   1.000
_cell.length_c   1.000
_cell.angle_alpha   90.00
_cell.angle_beta   90.00
_cell.angle_gamma   90.00
#
_symmetry.space_group_name_H-M   'P 1'
#
loop_
_entity.id
_entity.type
_entity.pdbx_description
1 polymer ?
#
loop_
_entity_poly.entity_id
_entity_poly.type
_entity_poly.pdbx_seq_one_letter_code
_entity_poly.pdbx_strand_id
1 'polypeptide(L)'
;MDFLLFAAAVFGLVWLLVLVLAVPVLLVWAVRRQRPPISPRRQRRPRLLTATPHQIRAAVKEISIYTHNEEISARLLHHTRLENRGKPLSWCVEKTIHDLVRDRR
;
A
#
# COMPACT_ATOMS: atom_id res chain seq x y z
N MET A 1 33.00 -20.05 46.40
CA MET A 1 31.86 -20.40 45.51
C MET A 1 31.41 -19.17 44.69
N ASP A 2 32.25 -18.14 44.63
CA ASP A 2 31.88 -16.78 44.21
C ASP A 2 32.04 -16.59 42.70
N PHE A 3 32.93 -17.37 42.08
CA PHE A 3 33.20 -17.33 40.64
C PHE A 3 32.00 -17.81 39.80
N LEU A 4 31.24 -18.77 40.31
CA LEU A 4 30.04 -19.31 39.65
C LEU A 4 28.87 -18.32 39.68
N LEU A 5 28.70 -17.60 40.80
CA LEU A 5 27.73 -16.52 40.94
C LEU A 5 28.07 -15.33 40.04
N PHE A 6 29.36 -14.96 39.97
CA PHE A 6 29.81 -13.87 39.12
C PHE A 6 29.63 -14.19 37.62
N ALA A 7 29.98 -15.41 37.20
CA ALA A 7 29.76 -15.86 35.84
C ALA A 7 28.26 -15.84 35.48
N ALA A 8 27.39 -16.40 36.33
CA ALA A 8 25.94 -16.40 36.10
C ALA A 8 25.35 -14.98 36.00
N ALA A 9 25.83 -14.04 36.82
CA ALA A 9 25.40 -12.65 36.77
C ALA A 9 25.82 -11.95 35.46
N VAL A 10 27.05 -12.17 35.00
CA VAL A 10 27.54 -11.62 33.73
C VAL A 10 26.79 -12.22 32.55
N PHE A 11 26.57 -13.54 32.55
CA PHE A 11 25.76 -14.20 31.50
C PHE A 11 24.32 -13.69 31.48
N GLY A 12 23.72 -13.46 32.64
CA GLY A 12 22.38 -12.87 32.76
C GLY A 12 22.31 -11.44 32.21
N LEU A 13 23.32 -10.61 32.50
CA LEU A 13 23.38 -9.23 32.04
C LEU A 13 23.59 -9.14 30.52
N VAL A 14 24.44 -10.00 29.96
CA VAL A 14 24.62 -10.12 28.50
C VAL A 14 23.33 -10.57 27.82
N TRP A 15 22.65 -11.58 28.36
CA TRP A 15 21.36 -12.04 27.83
C TRP A 15 20.27 -10.98 27.88
N LEU A 16 20.21 -10.21 28.98
CA LEU A 16 19.26 -9.13 29.15
C LEU A 16 19.51 -8.02 28.11
N LEU A 17 20.76 -7.67 27.86
CA LEU A 17 21.13 -6.69 26.83
C LEU A 17 20.73 -7.17 25.42
N VAL A 18 20.96 -8.46 25.11
CA VAL A 18 20.55 -9.05 23.83
C VAL A 18 19.03 -9.00 23.66
N LEU A 19 18.25 -9.33 24.69
CA LEU A 19 16.80 -9.24 24.65
C LEU A 19 16.30 -7.81 24.44
N VAL A 20 16.88 -6.84 25.17
CA VAL A 20 16.52 -5.41 25.04
C VAL A 20 16.78 -4.89 23.63
N LEU A 21 17.81 -5.40 22.94
CA LEU A 21 18.12 -5.01 21.56
C LEU A 21 17.33 -5.82 20.51
N ALA A 22 17.09 -7.11 20.74
CA ALA A 22 16.43 -7.99 19.77
C ALA A 22 14.91 -7.78 19.69
N VAL A 23 14.25 -7.56 20.83
CA VAL A 23 12.79 -7.35 20.92
C VAL A 23 12.30 -6.15 20.09
N PRO A 24 12.89 -4.94 20.16
CA PRO A 24 12.43 -3.81 19.36
C PRO A 24 12.65 -4.03 17.86
N VAL A 25 13.74 -4.68 17.47
CA VAL A 25 14.00 -5.02 16.06
C VAL A 25 12.96 -6.01 15.54
N LEU A 26 12.62 -7.03 16.32
CA LEU A 26 11.56 -7.99 16.01
C LEU A 26 10.18 -7.33 15.94
N LEU A 27 9.87 -6.39 16.84
CA LEU A 27 8.61 -5.64 16.81
C LEU A 27 8.51 -4.74 15.58
N VAL A 28 9.56 -3.99 15.25
CA VAL A 28 9.57 -3.15 14.04
C VAL A 28 9.46 -4.01 12.77
N TRP A 29 10.15 -5.15 12.73
CA TRP A 29 10.06 -6.08 11.61
C TRP A 29 8.66 -6.70 11.49
N ALA A 30 8.05 -7.11 12.61
CA ALA A 30 6.70 -7.66 12.65
C ALA A 30 5.66 -6.64 12.19
N VAL A 31 5.74 -5.39 12.66
CA VAL A 31 4.83 -4.30 12.24
C VAL A 31 5.02 -3.96 10.75
N ARG A 32 6.26 -3.97 10.25
CA ARG A 32 6.52 -3.76 8.81
C ARG A 32 5.97 -4.90 7.95
N ARG A 33 6.06 -6.15 8.42
CA ARG A 33 5.53 -7.34 7.73
C ARG A 33 4.00 -7.39 7.74
N GLN A 34 3.38 -6.77 8.74
CA GLN A 34 1.93 -6.66 8.87
C GLN A 34 1.31 -5.50 8.09
N ARG A 35 2.06 -4.74 7.27
CA ARG A 35 1.42 -3.89 6.26
C ARG A 35 0.58 -4.81 5.38
N PRO A 36 -0.76 -4.84 5.55
CA PRO A 36 -1.56 -5.78 4.82
C PRO A 36 -1.45 -5.39 3.34
N PRO A 37 -1.34 -6.34 2.40
CA PRO A 37 -1.63 -6.01 1.02
C PRO A 37 -3.00 -5.35 1.04
N ILE A 38 -3.08 -4.12 0.54
CA ILE A 38 -4.33 -3.36 0.40
C ILE A 38 -5.37 -4.36 -0.10
N SER A 39 -6.27 -4.79 0.79
CA SER A 39 -7.22 -5.85 0.47
C SER A 39 -8.12 -5.22 -0.57
N PRO A 40 -8.11 -5.68 -1.84
CA PRO A 40 -8.97 -5.09 -2.84
C PRO A 40 -10.36 -5.44 -2.39
N ARG A 41 -11.10 -4.41 -1.98
CA ARG A 41 -12.51 -4.44 -1.62
C ARG A 41 -13.29 -5.11 -2.74
N ARG A 42 -13.38 -6.45 -2.70
CA ARG A 42 -14.18 -7.37 -3.54
C ARG A 42 -14.68 -6.71 -4.83
N GLN A 43 -13.77 -6.23 -5.68
CA GLN A 43 -14.13 -5.69 -6.98
C GLN A 43 -14.55 -6.90 -7.81
N ARG A 44 -15.87 -7.08 -7.97
CA ARG A 44 -16.46 -7.92 -9.02
C ARG A 44 -15.62 -7.72 -10.28
N ARG A 45 -14.85 -8.74 -10.68
CA ARG A 45 -14.09 -8.73 -11.92
C ARG A 45 -15.02 -8.25 -13.05
N PRO A 46 -14.82 -7.04 -13.61
CA PRO A 46 -15.36 -6.80 -14.94
C PRO A 46 -14.53 -7.70 -15.84
N ARG A 47 -15.19 -8.65 -16.50
CA ARG A 47 -14.65 -9.24 -17.74
C ARG A 47 -14.12 -8.09 -18.59
N LEU A 48 -13.09 -8.32 -19.40
CA LEU A 48 -12.51 -7.41 -20.41
C LEU A 48 -13.56 -6.97 -21.46
N LEU A 49 -14.66 -6.39 -20.99
CA LEU A 49 -15.76 -5.83 -21.70
C LEU A 49 -15.38 -4.37 -21.85
N THR A 50 -15.15 -3.99 -23.09
CA THR A 50 -15.11 -2.62 -23.58
C THR A 50 -15.98 -1.72 -22.70
N ALA A 51 -15.32 -0.85 -21.91
CA ALA A 51 -16.01 0.01 -20.97
C ALA A 51 -17.03 0.87 -21.71
N THR A 52 -18.27 0.88 -21.24
CA THR A 52 -19.31 1.70 -21.84
C THR A 52 -19.00 3.18 -21.63
N PRO A 53 -19.45 4.09 -22.52
CA PRO A 53 -19.23 5.53 -22.36
C PRO A 53 -19.76 6.06 -21.02
N HIS A 54 -20.84 5.47 -20.49
CA HIS A 54 -21.35 5.80 -19.16
C HIS A 54 -20.36 5.44 -18.04
N GLN A 55 -19.72 4.27 -18.12
CA GLN A 55 -18.72 3.86 -17.13
C GLN A 55 -17.49 4.77 -17.16
N ILE A 56 -17.08 5.22 -18.34
CA ILE A 56 -15.97 6.18 -18.49
C ILE A 56 -16.32 7.52 -17.85
N ARG A 57 -17.54 8.04 -18.08
CA ARG A 57 -17.99 9.28 -17.43
C ARG A 57 -18.04 9.16 -15.91
N ALA A 58 -18.54 8.03 -15.39
CA ALA A 58 -18.57 7.77 -13.96
C ALA A 58 -17.15 7.73 -13.36
N ALA A 59 -16.21 7.08 -14.04
CA ALA A 59 -14.81 7.03 -13.68
C ALA A 59 -14.14 8.42 -13.66
N VAL A 60 -14.40 9.25 -14.67
CA VAL A 60 -13.88 10.64 -14.71
C VAL A 60 -14.42 11.46 -13.54
N LYS A 61 -15.72 11.32 -13.23
CA LYS A 61 -16.34 11.99 -12.07
C LYS A 61 -15.76 11.52 -10.73
N GLU A 62 -15.36 10.27 -10.63
CA GLU A 62 -14.70 9.74 -9.43
C GLU A 62 -13.31 10.35 -9.24
N ILE A 63 -12.53 10.44 -10.31
CA ILE A 63 -11.19 11.05 -10.28
C ILE A 63 -11.28 12.57 -10.07
N SER A 64 -12.33 13.23 -10.56
CA SER A 64 -12.50 14.68 -10.43
C SER A 64 -12.72 15.14 -9.00
N ILE A 65 -13.14 14.24 -8.09
CA ILE A 65 -13.17 14.53 -6.64
C ILE A 65 -11.77 14.88 -6.12
N TYR A 66 -10.72 14.29 -6.70
CA TYR A 66 -9.35 14.54 -6.27
C TYR A 66 -8.75 15.74 -6.99
N THR A 67 -8.92 15.87 -8.30
CA THR A 67 -8.32 16.96 -9.09
C THR A 67 -9.13 18.26 -9.06
N HIS A 68 -10.42 18.21 -8.71
CA HIS A 68 -11.42 19.27 -8.89
C HIS A 68 -11.56 19.78 -10.34
N ASN A 69 -11.05 19.03 -11.32
CA ASN A 69 -11.08 19.38 -12.73
C ASN A 69 -11.33 18.15 -13.59
N GLU A 70 -12.51 18.08 -14.20
CA GLU A 70 -12.94 16.94 -15.01
C GLU A 70 -12.08 16.74 -16.27
N GLU A 71 -11.57 17.80 -16.87
CA GLU A 71 -10.73 17.71 -18.07
C GLU A 71 -9.38 17.07 -17.73
N ILE A 72 -8.77 17.48 -16.62
CA ILE A 72 -7.53 16.89 -16.11
C ILE A 72 -7.78 15.41 -15.76
N SER A 73 -8.89 15.11 -15.08
CA SER A 73 -9.27 13.73 -14.75
C SER A 73 -9.42 12.84 -15.97
N ALA A 74 -10.05 13.35 -17.04
CA ALA A 74 -10.20 12.62 -18.30
C ALA A 74 -8.85 12.37 -18.97
N ARG A 75 -7.97 13.38 -19.04
CA ARG A 75 -6.62 13.25 -19.60
C ARG A 75 -5.78 12.23 -18.82
N LEU A 76 -5.80 12.30 -17.49
CA LEU A 76 -5.09 11.36 -16.62
C LEU A 76 -5.59 9.93 -16.81
N LEU A 77 -6.91 9.72 -16.79
CA LEU A 77 -7.49 8.40 -17.00
C LEU A 77 -7.14 7.84 -18.39
N HIS A 78 -7.17 8.69 -19.43
CA HIS A 78 -6.79 8.30 -20.78
C HIS A 78 -5.31 7.89 -20.86
N HIS A 79 -4.42 8.68 -20.26
CA HIS A 79 -2.99 8.37 -20.18
C HIS A 79 -2.75 7.03 -19.48
N THR A 80 -3.31 6.84 -18.28
CA THR A 80 -3.17 5.58 -17.53
C THR A 80 -3.70 4.37 -18.32
N ARG A 81 -4.80 4.53 -19.07
CA ARG A 81 -5.33 3.47 -19.94
C ARG A 81 -4.43 3.17 -21.13
N LEU A 82 -3.78 4.18 -21.72
CA LEU A 82 -2.85 3.97 -22.82
C LEU A 82 -1.61 3.18 -22.39
N GLU A 83 -1.11 3.43 -21.19
CA GLU A 83 0.01 2.71 -20.61
C GLU A 83 -0.38 1.30 -20.14
N ASN A 84 -1.64 1.11 -19.75
CA ASN A 84 -2.12 -0.13 -19.12
C ASN A 84 -3.26 -0.79 -19.90
N ARG A 85 -3.13 -0.90 -21.23
CA ARG A 85 -4.18 -1.42 -22.13
C ARG A 85 -4.71 -2.82 -21.78
N GLY A 86 -3.92 -3.63 -21.09
CA GLY A 86 -4.31 -4.98 -20.64
C GLY A 86 -5.06 -5.01 -19.29
N LYS A 87 -5.29 -3.86 -18.66
CA LYS A 87 -5.94 -3.75 -17.35
C LYS A 87 -7.40 -3.28 -17.49
N PRO A 88 -8.29 -3.68 -16.57
CA PRO A 88 -9.67 -3.20 -16.57
C PRO A 88 -9.73 -1.71 -16.24
N LEU A 89 -10.82 -1.05 -16.67
CA LEU A 89 -11.06 0.37 -16.37
C LEU A 89 -10.98 0.67 -14.87
N SER A 90 -11.56 -0.19 -14.03
CA SER A 90 -11.54 -0.01 -12.56
C SER A 90 -10.12 0.05 -11.99
N TRP A 91 -9.22 -0.81 -12.50
CA TRP A 91 -7.81 -0.80 -12.10
C TRP A 91 -7.12 0.50 -12.54
N CYS A 92 -7.44 1.00 -13.73
CA CYS A 92 -6.86 2.25 -14.23
C CYS A 92 -7.32 3.44 -13.37
N VAL A 93 -8.60 3.50 -13.01
CA VAL A 93 -9.15 4.53 -12.11
C VAL A 93 -8.46 4.49 -10.74
N GLU A 94 -8.38 3.30 -10.13
CA GLU A 94 -7.75 3.11 -8.83
C GLU A 94 -6.27 3.51 -8.85
N LYS A 95 -5.56 3.17 -9.93
CA LYS A 95 -4.17 3.58 -10.15
C LYS A 95 -4.03 5.10 -10.27
N THR A 96 -4.87 5.75 -11.08
CA THR A 96 -4.86 7.22 -11.22
C THR A 96 -5.14 7.92 -9.90
N ILE A 97 -6.12 7.45 -9.12
CA ILE A 97 -6.42 8.00 -7.79
C ILE A 97 -5.25 7.78 -6.84
N HIS A 98 -4.67 6.59 -6.82
CA HIS A 98 -3.51 6.28 -5.98
C HIS A 98 -2.34 7.21 -6.27
N ASP A 99 -2.04 7.45 -7.54
CA ASP A 99 -0.93 8.33 -7.94
C ASP A 99 -1.21 9.79 -7.58
N LEU A 100 -2.44 10.27 -7.76
CA LEU A 100 -2.87 11.59 -7.29
C LEU A 100 -2.76 11.76 -5.77
N VAL A 101 -3.14 10.74 -5.00
CA VAL A 101 -3.04 10.75 -3.54
C VAL A 101 -1.58 10.69 -3.09
N ARG A 102 -0.74 9.95 -3.82
CA ARG A 102 0.69 9.86 -3.55
C ARG A 102 1.41 11.18 -3.79
N ASP A 103 1.13 11.86 -4.90
CA ASP A 103 1.78 13.13 -5.24
C ASP A 103 1.40 14.28 -4.28
N ARG A 104 0.29 14.14 -3.55
CA ARG A 104 -0.14 15.10 -2.52
C ARG A 104 0.49 14.89 -1.15
N ARG A 105 1.16 13.76 -0.91
CA ARG A 105 1.80 13.44 0.38
C ARG A 105 3.29 13.76 0.32
#